data_AF-A0A2V6NV09-F1
#
_entry.id   AF-A0A2V6NV09-F1
#
_cell.length_a   1.000
_cell.length_b   1.000
_cell.length_c   1.000
_cell.angle_alpha   90.00
_cell.angle_beta   90.00
_cell.angle_gamma   90.00
#
_symmetry.space_group_name_H-M   'P 1'
#
loop_
_entity.id
_entity.type
_entity.pdbx_description
1 polymer ?
#
loop_
_entity_poly.entity_id
_entity_poly.type
_entity_poly.pdbx_seq_one_letter_code
_entity_poly.pdbx_strand_id
1 'polypeptide(L)'
;MRRLMKALEADKALRAVAGAELERSIQASDFNGVAHLHLAHLRTLEGRYEDARAESQAGLAHDGFAAYAWERLAANELSEGRPRAALAALAHEGRSPVLREVRARLRFEALAELRELGTRRAELAAALRQDPARRDLADSLAAVERRLAP
;
A
#
# COMPACT_ATOMS: atom_id res chain seq x y z
N MET A 1 25.45 -6.60 16.84
CA MET A 1 25.27 -5.49 15.86
C MET A 1 25.96 -5.72 14.51
N ARG A 2 27.27 -6.01 14.45
CA ARG A 2 28.03 -6.13 13.17
C ARG A 2 27.50 -7.19 12.18
N ARG A 3 26.99 -8.33 12.66
CA ARG A 3 26.42 -9.39 11.81
C ARG A 3 25.08 -8.98 11.17
N LEU A 4 24.22 -8.31 11.94
CA LEU A 4 22.92 -7.81 11.45
C LEU A 4 23.12 -6.76 10.35
N MET A 5 24.02 -5.79 10.56
CA MET A 5 24.33 -4.80 9.52
C MET A 5 24.84 -5.45 8.24
N LYS A 6 25.75 -6.44 8.32
CA LYS A 6 26.21 -7.18 7.14
C LYS A 6 25.09 -7.93 6.42
N ALA A 7 24.17 -8.53 7.16
CA ALA A 7 23.03 -9.22 6.58
C ALA A 7 22.08 -8.26 5.87
N LEU A 8 21.83 -7.08 6.46
CA LEU A 8 21.01 -6.03 5.84
C LEU A 8 21.63 -5.48 4.55
N GLU A 9 22.94 -5.25 4.54
CA GLU A 9 23.63 -4.81 3.31
C GLU A 9 23.60 -5.88 2.21
N ALA A 10 23.79 -7.15 2.57
CA ALA A 10 23.71 -8.26 1.62
C ALA A 10 22.29 -8.41 1.05
N ASP A 11 21.27 -8.30 1.91
CA ASP A 11 19.87 -8.32 1.51
C ASP A 11 19.53 -7.16 0.56
N LYS A 12 19.97 -5.94 0.89
CA LYS A 12 19.80 -4.77 0.02
C LYS A 12 20.45 -4.97 -1.35
N ALA A 13 21.67 -5.51 -1.40
CA ALA A 13 22.35 -5.80 -2.66
C ALA A 13 21.61 -6.86 -3.48
N LEU A 14 21.09 -7.90 -2.84
CA LEU A 14 20.31 -8.94 -3.51
C LEU A 14 19.00 -8.39 -4.09
N ARG A 15 18.29 -7.52 -3.34
CA ARG A 15 17.07 -6.87 -3.81
C ARG A 15 17.30 -6.03 -5.07
N ALA A 16 18.43 -5.31 -5.15
CA ALA A 16 18.78 -4.53 -6.33
C ALA A 16 18.98 -5.42 -7.57
N VAL A 17 19.68 -6.54 -7.43
CA VAL A 17 19.88 -7.51 -8.54
C VAL A 17 18.56 -8.14 -8.96
N ALA A 18 17.74 -8.58 -8.00
CA ALA A 18 16.44 -9.16 -8.28
C ALA A 18 15.50 -8.16 -8.98
N GLY A 19 15.49 -6.89 -8.54
CA GLY A 19 14.73 -5.83 -9.18
C GLY A 19 15.10 -5.67 -10.66
N ALA A 20 16.40 -5.62 -10.96
CA ALA A 20 16.87 -5.50 -12.35
C ALA A 20 16.49 -6.70 -13.24
N GLU A 21 16.47 -7.92 -12.70
CA GLU A 21 15.99 -9.10 -13.44
C GLU A 21 14.48 -9.05 -13.68
N LEU A 22 13.69 -8.61 -12.69
CA LEU A 22 12.25 -8.44 -12.84
C LEU A 22 11.92 -7.39 -13.90
N GLU A 23 12.65 -6.26 -13.91
CA GLU A 23 12.50 -5.22 -14.93
C GLU A 23 12.83 -5.76 -16.34
N ARG A 24 13.91 -6.54 -16.49
CA ARG A 24 14.21 -7.22 -17.76
C ARG A 24 13.10 -8.17 -18.18
N SER A 25 12.55 -8.93 -17.23
CA SER A 25 11.48 -9.90 -17.46
C SER A 25 10.18 -9.22 -17.92
N ILE A 26 9.87 -8.06 -17.35
CA ILE A 26 8.73 -7.20 -17.76
C ILE A 26 8.98 -6.65 -19.18
N GLN A 27 10.18 -6.15 -19.46
CA GLN A 27 10.51 -5.62 -20.80
C GLN A 27 10.48 -6.69 -21.90
N ALA A 28 10.73 -7.95 -21.54
CA ALA A 28 10.72 -9.06 -22.48
C ALA A 28 9.30 -9.56 -22.83
N SER A 29 8.29 -9.25 -22.02
CA SER A 29 6.91 -9.67 -22.25
C SER A 29 5.90 -8.82 -21.46
N ASP A 30 4.92 -8.27 -22.16
CA ASP A 30 3.79 -7.55 -21.55
C ASP A 30 2.89 -8.46 -20.69
N PHE A 31 2.96 -9.79 -20.87
CA PHE A 31 2.18 -10.76 -20.08
C PHE A 31 3.00 -11.35 -18.94
N ASN A 32 3.47 -10.48 -18.05
CA ASN A 32 4.30 -10.89 -16.91
C ASN A 32 3.80 -10.27 -15.60
N GLY A 33 2.49 -10.42 -15.33
CA GLY A 33 1.86 -9.84 -14.15
C GLY A 33 2.50 -10.29 -12.84
N VAL A 34 2.99 -11.53 -12.78
CA VAL A 34 3.74 -12.03 -11.60
C VAL A 34 5.06 -11.28 -11.39
N ALA A 35 5.80 -10.93 -12.45
CA ALA A 35 7.02 -10.13 -12.33
C ALA A 35 6.71 -8.72 -11.80
N HIS A 36 5.64 -8.09 -12.31
CA HIS A 36 5.13 -6.83 -11.77
C HIS A 36 4.79 -6.94 -10.27
N LEU A 37 4.12 -8.00 -9.82
CA LEU A 37 3.82 -8.20 -8.39
C LEU A 37 5.06 -8.36 -7.51
N HIS A 38 6.07 -9.08 -7.99
CA HIS A 38 7.33 -9.23 -7.26
C HIS A 38 8.09 -7.90 -7.21
N LEU A 39 8.11 -7.15 -8.30
CA LEU A 39 8.75 -5.84 -8.36
C LEU A 39 8.04 -4.84 -7.44
N ALA A 40 6.71 -4.86 -7.41
CA ALA A 40 5.91 -4.09 -6.46
C ALA A 40 6.32 -4.40 -5.01
N HIS A 41 6.45 -5.68 -4.66
CA HIS A 41 6.82 -6.09 -3.31
C HIS A 41 8.22 -5.58 -2.90
N LEU A 42 9.21 -5.69 -3.79
CA LEU A 42 10.55 -5.17 -3.54
C LEU A 42 10.51 -3.66 -3.28
N ARG A 43 9.74 -2.92 -4.09
CA ARG A 43 9.55 -1.47 -3.94
C ARG A 43 8.89 -1.11 -2.61
N THR A 44 7.89 -1.87 -2.15
CA THR A 44 7.31 -1.70 -0.80
C THR A 44 8.37 -1.89 0.30
N LEU A 45 9.22 -2.92 0.21
CA LEU A 45 10.31 -3.15 1.18
C LEU A 45 11.39 -2.05 1.17
N GLU A 46 11.47 -1.30 0.08
CA GLU A 46 12.36 -0.14 -0.10
C GLU A 46 11.68 1.18 0.29
N GLY A 47 10.41 1.16 0.70
CA GLY A 47 9.63 2.37 1.01
C GLY A 47 9.21 3.18 -0.22
N ARG A 48 9.35 2.61 -1.43
CA ARG A 48 8.96 3.21 -2.72
C ARG A 48 7.50 2.87 -3.04
N TYR A 49 6.58 3.39 -2.24
CA TYR A 49 5.18 2.96 -2.28
C TYR A 49 4.43 3.36 -3.57
N GLU A 50 4.72 4.54 -4.13
CA GLU A 50 4.15 4.96 -5.43
C GLU A 50 4.60 4.04 -6.57
N ASP A 51 5.89 3.74 -6.64
CA ASP A 51 6.42 2.79 -7.60
C ASP A 51 5.82 1.39 -7.40
N ALA A 52 5.59 0.97 -6.15
CA ALA A 52 4.97 -0.31 -5.82
C ALA A 52 3.50 -0.38 -6.27
N ARG A 53 2.75 0.73 -6.11
CA ARG A 53 1.39 0.87 -6.59
C ARG A 53 1.33 0.73 -8.11
N ALA A 54 2.17 1.47 -8.83
CA ALA A 54 2.21 1.46 -10.29
C ALA A 54 2.43 0.04 -10.85
N GLU A 55 3.37 -0.72 -10.26
CA GLU A 55 3.63 -2.11 -10.67
C GLU A 55 2.47 -3.03 -10.32
N SER A 56 1.87 -2.87 -9.12
CA SER A 56 0.71 -3.68 -8.76
C SER A 56 -0.46 -3.47 -9.72
N GLN A 57 -0.70 -2.22 -10.14
CA GLN A 57 -1.72 -1.87 -11.14
C GLN A 57 -1.38 -2.42 -12.53
N ALA A 58 -0.12 -2.32 -12.96
CA ALA A 58 0.34 -2.90 -14.23
C ALA A 58 0.14 -4.43 -14.23
N GLY A 59 0.56 -5.11 -13.16
CA GLY A 59 0.37 -6.56 -13.04
C GLY A 59 -1.09 -6.98 -13.12
N LEU A 60 -1.98 -6.24 -12.45
CA LEU A 60 -3.43 -6.46 -12.50
C LEU A 60 -4.06 -6.21 -13.87
N ALA A 61 -3.52 -5.26 -14.65
CA ALA A 61 -4.02 -4.94 -15.99
C ALA A 61 -3.65 -6.01 -17.03
N HIS A 62 -2.48 -6.63 -16.88
CA HIS A 62 -1.92 -7.56 -17.86
C HIS A 62 -2.18 -9.04 -17.54
N ASP A 63 -2.37 -9.39 -16.26
CA ASP A 63 -2.73 -10.74 -15.82
C ASP A 63 -3.72 -10.67 -14.65
N GLY A 64 -5.01 -10.64 -14.98
CA GLY A 64 -6.10 -10.60 -13.99
C GLY A 64 -6.21 -11.85 -13.09
N PHE A 65 -5.37 -12.87 -13.31
CA PHE A 65 -5.28 -14.09 -12.49
C PHE A 65 -4.03 -14.16 -11.63
N ALA A 66 -3.21 -13.10 -11.59
CA ALA A 66 -2.05 -13.05 -10.72
C ALA A 66 -2.50 -13.14 -9.26
N ALA A 67 -2.39 -14.34 -8.69
CA ALA A 67 -2.85 -14.61 -7.34
C ALA A 67 -2.24 -13.60 -6.37
N TYR A 68 -3.03 -13.16 -5.38
CA TYR A 68 -2.60 -12.25 -4.32
C TYR A 68 -2.34 -10.79 -4.76
N ALA A 69 -2.59 -10.45 -6.03
CA ALA A 69 -2.34 -9.11 -6.55
C ALA A 69 -3.13 -8.01 -5.81
N TRP A 70 -4.43 -8.22 -5.59
CA TRP A 70 -5.26 -7.23 -4.92
C TRP A 70 -4.95 -7.13 -3.43
N GLU A 71 -4.54 -8.22 -2.81
CA GLU A 71 -4.12 -8.22 -1.40
C GLU A 71 -2.83 -7.45 -1.20
N ARG A 72 -1.86 -7.63 -2.11
CA ARG A 72 -0.62 -6.84 -2.09
C ARG A 72 -0.88 -5.37 -2.35
N LEU A 73 -1.75 -5.04 -3.30
CA LEU A 73 -2.19 -3.66 -3.50
C LEU A 73 -2.84 -3.12 -2.21
N ALA A 74 -3.75 -3.85 -1.59
CA ALA A 74 -4.40 -3.42 -0.35
C ALA A 74 -3.40 -3.17 0.80
N ALA A 75 -2.39 -4.03 0.96
CA ALA A 75 -1.34 -3.84 1.95
C ALA A 75 -0.47 -2.60 1.65
N ASN A 76 -0.19 -2.32 0.38
CA ASN A 76 0.52 -1.11 -0.04
C ASN A 76 -0.31 0.15 0.26
N GLU A 77 -1.61 0.14 -0.09
CA GLU A 77 -2.53 1.24 0.19
C GLU A 77 -2.63 1.53 1.71
N LEU A 78 -2.67 0.51 2.56
CA LEU A 78 -2.62 0.70 4.01
C LEU A 78 -1.29 1.27 4.50
N SER A 79 -0.18 0.84 3.92
CA SER A 79 1.14 1.37 4.28
C SER A 79 1.27 2.87 3.96
N GLU A 80 0.53 3.35 2.96
CA GLU A 80 0.43 4.78 2.61
C GLU A 80 -0.70 5.53 3.34
N GLY A 81 -1.41 4.86 4.23
CA GLY A 81 -2.53 5.46 4.97
C GLY A 81 -3.72 5.81 4.08
N ARG A 82 -4.00 5.00 3.06
CA ARG A 82 -5.15 5.07 2.13
C ARG A 82 -6.13 3.91 2.36
N PRO A 83 -6.80 3.86 3.52
CA PRO A 83 -7.60 2.70 3.88
C PRO A 83 -8.86 2.50 3.01
N ARG A 84 -9.38 3.54 2.34
CA ARG A 84 -10.47 3.37 1.35
C ARG A 84 -10.02 2.61 0.12
N ALA A 85 -8.87 2.99 -0.45
CA ALA A 85 -8.28 2.31 -1.59
C ALA A 85 -7.94 0.85 -1.25
N ALA A 86 -7.46 0.60 -0.03
CA ALA A 86 -7.24 -0.76 0.45
C ALA A 86 -8.52 -1.61 0.48
N LEU A 87 -9.62 -1.06 1.00
CA LEU A 87 -10.92 -1.75 0.99
C LEU A 87 -11.46 -1.99 -0.42
N ALA A 88 -11.24 -1.04 -1.35
CA ALA A 88 -11.61 -1.19 -2.74
C ALA A 88 -10.84 -2.35 -3.39
N ALA A 89 -9.52 -2.41 -3.22
CA ALA A 89 -8.69 -3.51 -3.70
C ALA A 89 -9.17 -4.87 -3.14
N LEU A 90 -9.42 -4.97 -1.83
CA LEU A 90 -9.91 -6.21 -1.20
C LEU A 90 -11.29 -6.65 -1.70
N ALA A 91 -12.09 -5.76 -2.29
CA ALA A 91 -13.39 -6.12 -2.87
C ALA A 91 -13.28 -6.80 -4.24
N HIS A 92 -12.15 -6.63 -4.94
CA HIS A 92 -11.91 -7.25 -6.25
C HIS A 92 -11.39 -8.69 -6.18
N GLU A 93 -10.72 -9.08 -5.09
CA GLU A 93 -10.15 -10.42 -4.96
C GLU A 93 -11.26 -11.49 -4.85
N GLY A 94 -11.12 -12.57 -5.63
CA GLY A 94 -12.00 -13.73 -5.55
C GLY A 94 -11.98 -14.39 -4.17
N ARG A 95 -13.03 -15.16 -3.84
CA ARG A 95 -13.15 -15.91 -2.58
C ARG A 95 -12.18 -17.10 -2.55
N SER A 96 -10.88 -16.84 -2.41
CA SER A 96 -9.88 -17.87 -2.12
C SER A 96 -9.92 -18.23 -0.63
N PRO A 97 -10.11 -19.50 -0.24
CA PRO A 97 -10.08 -19.93 1.16
C PRO A 97 -8.72 -19.70 1.82
N VAL A 98 -7.63 -19.87 1.07
CA VAL A 98 -6.24 -19.76 1.55
C VAL A 98 -5.95 -18.37 2.11
N LEU A 99 -6.62 -17.35 1.59
CA LEU A 99 -6.32 -15.96 1.90
C LEU A 99 -7.37 -15.28 2.76
N ARG A 100 -8.36 -16.05 3.22
CA ARG A 100 -9.46 -15.52 4.02
C ARG A 100 -8.95 -14.76 5.24
N GLU A 101 -7.95 -15.31 5.93
CA GLU A 101 -7.39 -14.71 7.15
C GLU A 101 -6.61 -13.43 6.86
N VAL A 102 -5.77 -13.44 5.81
CA VAL A 102 -5.01 -12.26 5.38
C VAL A 102 -5.96 -11.12 5.00
N ARG A 103 -6.99 -11.40 4.19
CA ARG A 103 -8.00 -10.39 3.84
C ARG A 103 -8.79 -9.91 5.04
N ALA A 104 -9.17 -10.80 5.95
CA ALA A 104 -9.90 -10.41 7.15
C ALA A 104 -9.07 -9.46 8.00
N ARG A 105 -7.77 -9.73 8.16
CA ARG A 105 -6.83 -8.85 8.86
C ARG A 105 -6.70 -7.49 8.17
N LEU A 106 -6.38 -7.46 6.88
CA LEU A 106 -6.23 -6.19 6.12
C LEU A 106 -7.54 -5.37 6.14
N ARG A 107 -8.69 -6.04 6.00
CA ARG A 107 -10.00 -5.38 6.09
C ARG A 107 -10.23 -4.80 7.48
N PHE A 108 -9.87 -5.52 8.54
CA PHE A 108 -9.98 -5.04 9.92
C PHE A 108 -9.09 -3.82 10.15
N GLU A 109 -7.83 -3.88 9.73
CA GLU A 109 -6.86 -2.77 9.81
C GLU A 109 -7.40 -1.53 9.08
N ALA A 110 -7.87 -1.68 7.83
CA ALA A 110 -8.43 -0.58 7.05
C ALA A 110 -9.66 0.07 7.73
N LEU A 111 -10.56 -0.76 8.28
CA LEU A 111 -11.74 -0.26 8.98
C LEU A 111 -11.38 0.44 10.30
N ALA A 112 -10.38 -0.05 11.03
CA ALA A 112 -9.88 0.58 12.24
C ALA A 112 -9.28 1.96 11.93
N GLU A 113 -8.41 2.04 10.92
CA GLU A 113 -7.79 3.30 10.50
C GLU A 113 -8.83 4.32 10.01
N LEU A 114 -9.85 3.89 9.27
CA LEU A 114 -10.95 4.78 8.87
C LEU A 114 -11.72 5.36 10.06
N ARG A 115 -11.94 4.56 11.10
CA ARG A 115 -12.59 5.03 12.34
C ARG A 115 -11.73 6.06 13.04
N GLU A 116 -10.43 5.79 13.18
CA GLU A 116 -9.48 6.71 13.80
C GLU A 116 -9.40 8.04 13.05
N LEU A 117 -9.27 8.00 11.72
CA LEU A 117 -9.28 9.19 10.87
C LEU A 117 -10.61 9.96 10.97
N GLY A 118 -11.75 9.24 11.07
CA GLY A 118 -13.07 9.83 11.27
C GLY A 118 -13.18 10.59 12.60
N THR A 119 -12.76 9.96 13.70
CA THR A 119 -12.69 10.60 15.03
C THR A 119 -11.78 11.82 14.99
N ARG A 120 -10.58 11.67 14.42
CA ARG A 120 -9.60 12.76 14.34
C ARG A 120 -10.10 13.95 13.53
N ARG A 121 -10.79 13.69 12.41
CA ARG A 121 -11.44 14.72 11.61
C ARG A 121 -12.47 15.50 12.43
N ALA A 122 -13.31 14.80 13.19
CA ALA A 122 -14.35 15.42 14.02
C ALA A 122 -13.75 16.30 15.13
N GLU A 123 -12.69 15.82 15.79
CA GLU A 123 -11.94 16.59 16.79
C GLU A 123 -11.33 17.86 16.22
N LEU A 124 -10.61 17.76 15.09
CA LEU A 124 -9.97 18.90 14.43
C LEU A 124 -11.00 19.92 13.96
N ALA A 125 -12.10 19.46 13.37
CA ALA A 125 -13.20 20.34 12.97
C ALA A 125 -13.86 21.03 14.16
N ALA A 126 -14.00 20.37 15.30
CA ALA A 126 -14.53 20.98 16.52
C ALA A 126 -13.59 22.04 17.10
N ALA A 127 -12.28 21.76 17.14
CA ALA A 127 -11.28 22.70 17.60
C ALA A 127 -11.21 23.95 16.70
N LEU A 128 -11.27 23.79 15.38
CA LEU A 128 -11.31 24.92 14.43
C LEU A 128 -12.57 25.78 14.55
N ARG A 129 -13.71 25.20 14.96
CA ARG A 129 -14.91 26.00 15.25
C ARG A 129 -14.73 26.89 16.47
N GLN A 130 -13.93 26.45 17.45
CA GLN A 130 -13.62 27.24 18.65
C GLN A 130 -12.54 28.29 18.39
N ASP A 131 -11.57 27.98 17.54
CA ASP A 131 -10.48 28.89 17.17
C ASP A 131 -10.19 28.84 15.65
N PRO A 132 -10.92 29.61 14.83
CA PRO A 132 -10.81 29.55 13.37
C PRO A 132 -9.49 30.08 12.80
N ALA A 133 -8.70 30.83 13.58
CA ALA A 133 -7.45 31.44 13.12
C ALA A 133 -6.26 30.45 13.12
N ARG A 134 -6.46 29.25 13.70
CA ARG A 134 -5.42 28.22 13.87
C ARG A 134 -5.10 27.49 12.57
N ARG A 135 -4.12 28.01 11.84
CA ARG A 135 -3.64 27.41 10.57
C ARG A 135 -3.12 25.99 10.73
N ASP A 136 -2.45 25.68 11.83
CA ASP A 136 -1.94 24.34 12.14
C ASP A 136 -3.06 23.29 12.22
N LEU A 137 -4.21 23.66 12.80
CA LEU A 137 -5.38 22.79 12.86
C LEU A 137 -6.04 22.64 11.48
N ALA A 138 -6.08 23.71 10.69
CA ALA A 138 -6.60 23.69 9.32
C ALA A 138 -5.77 22.78 8.40
N ASP A 139 -4.44 22.89 8.47
CA ASP A 139 -3.51 22.05 7.72
C ASP A 139 -3.61 20.57 8.14
N SER A 140 -3.74 20.33 9.45
CA SER A 140 -3.96 18.98 10.00
C SER A 140 -5.28 18.38 9.53
N LEU A 141 -6.36 19.17 9.52
CA LEU A 141 -7.67 18.73 9.03
C LEU A 141 -7.60 18.37 7.55
N ALA A 142 -7.00 19.23 6.73
CA ALA A 142 -6.81 18.98 5.31
C ALA A 142 -5.98 17.70 5.06
N ALA A 143 -4.95 17.44 5.87
CA ALA A 143 -4.16 16.22 5.77
C ALA A 143 -4.99 14.96 6.09
N VAL A 144 -5.83 14.98 7.12
CA VAL A 144 -6.74 13.87 7.46
C VAL A 144 -7.79 13.68 6.36
N GLU A 145 -8.34 14.77 5.82
CA GLU A 145 -9.34 14.70 4.76
C GLU A 145 -8.77 14.13 3.46
N ARG A 146 -7.51 14.41 3.12
CA ARG A 146 -6.82 13.76 1.99
C ARG A 146 -6.72 12.25 2.15
N ARG A 147 -6.44 11.75 3.36
CA ARG A 147 -6.40 10.30 3.64
C ARG A 147 -7.79 9.65 3.65
N LEU A 148 -8.82 10.46 3.87
CA LEU A 148 -10.22 10.07 3.73
C LEU A 148 -10.75 10.24 2.31
N ALA A 149 -9.97 10.74 1.35
CA ALA A 149 -10.40 10.76 -0.03
C ALA A 149 -10.59 9.32 -0.56
N PRO A 150 -11.51 9.10 -1.52
CA PRO A 150 -11.67 7.82 -2.21
C PRO A 150 -10.41 7.43 -3.00
#